data_AF-A0A6B3FU45-F1
#
_entry.id   AF-A0A6B3FU45-F1
#
_cell.length_a   1.000
_cell.length_b   1.000
_cell.length_c   1.000
_cell.angle_alpha   90.00
_cell.angle_beta   90.00
_cell.angle_gamma   90.00
#
_symmetry.space_group_name_H-M   'P 1'
#
loop_
_entity.id
_entity.type
_entity.pdbx_description
1 polymer ?
#
loop_
_entity_poly.entity_id
_entity_poly.type
_entity_poly.pdbx_seq_one_letter_code
_entity_poly.pdbx_strand_id
1 'polypeptide(L)'
;MAQPAWQDPEPLALGTAPVPEYGSGSLADLLPTLAAGLEVPGFTVAIPELTPADRNCVFLIDGLGWEQIKAHPDEAPFLHSLLPTSRGGTGRPLTAGFPSTTATSLASVGTGLPPGEHGLPGYTARNPQTGELMNQLRWKPWT
;
A
#
# COMPACT_ATOMS: atom_id res chain seq x y z
N MET A 1 2.21 11.73 37.37
CA MET A 1 3.07 10.73 36.69
C MET A 1 3.55 11.39 35.41
N ALA A 2 4.85 11.70 35.28
CA ALA A 2 5.37 12.26 34.03
C ALA A 2 5.24 11.19 32.93
N GLN A 3 4.69 11.56 31.77
CA GLN A 3 4.74 10.69 30.60
C GLN A 3 6.21 10.40 30.29
N PRO A 4 6.60 9.14 30.02
CA PRO A 4 7.96 8.86 29.59
C PRO A 4 8.25 9.70 28.35
N ALA A 5 9.43 10.33 28.32
CA ALA A 5 9.91 11.03 27.14
C ALA A 5 9.83 10.06 25.94
N TRP A 6 9.23 10.52 24.84
CA TRP A 6 9.28 9.81 23.57
C TRP A 6 10.74 9.44 23.30
N GLN A 7 11.06 8.15 23.28
CA GLN A 7 12.36 7.68 22.87
C GLN A 7 12.42 7.85 21.36
N ASP A 8 13.36 8.65 20.87
CA ASP A 8 13.60 8.74 19.43
C ASP A 8 13.97 7.34 18.93
N PRO A 9 13.24 6.80 17.94
CA PRO A 9 13.53 5.48 17.42
C PRO A 9 14.92 5.50 16.75
N GLU A 10 15.79 4.58 17.16
CA GLU A 10 17.06 4.31 16.48
C GLU A 10 16.77 3.92 15.01
N PRO A 11 17.29 4.68 14.02
CA PRO A 11 17.06 4.36 12.62
C PRO A 11 17.62 2.98 12.26
N LEU A 12 16.78 2.13 11.66
CA LEU A 12 17.24 0.85 11.13
C LEU A 12 18.32 1.06 10.05
N ALA A 13 19.28 0.15 9.98
CA ALA A 13 20.27 0.15 8.91
C ALA A 13 19.56 0.14 7.54
N LEU A 14 19.93 1.01 6.60
CA LEU A 14 19.23 1.17 5.32
C LEU A 14 19.02 -0.15 4.56
N GLY A 15 20.00 -1.07 4.58
CA GLY A 15 19.91 -2.37 3.93
C GLY A 15 18.92 -3.35 4.60
N THR A 16 18.37 -2.99 5.76
CA THR A 16 17.34 -3.76 6.47
C THR A 16 15.94 -3.19 6.27
N ALA A 17 15.81 -2.06 5.57
CA ALA A 17 14.51 -1.49 5.26
C ALA A 17 13.73 -2.48 4.38
N PRO A 18 12.48 -2.82 4.75
CA PRO A 18 11.66 -3.71 3.94
C PRO A 18 11.40 -3.05 2.58
N VAL A 19 11.60 -3.83 1.51
CA VAL A 19 11.30 -3.39 0.15
C VAL A 19 9.84 -3.71 -0.21
N PRO A 20 9.15 -2.84 -0.95
CA PRO A 20 7.83 -3.18 -1.48
C PRO A 20 7.88 -4.44 -2.36
N GLU A 21 6.93 -5.35 -2.17
CA GLU A 21 6.79 -6.61 -2.91
C GLU A 21 6.08 -6.39 -4.26
N TYR A 22 6.53 -5.43 -5.07
CA TYR A 22 5.95 -5.17 -6.39
C TYR A 22 5.96 -6.43 -7.27
N GLY A 23 4.84 -6.71 -7.95
CA GLY A 23 4.67 -7.87 -8.81
C GLY A 23 4.37 -9.18 -8.07
N SER A 24 4.22 -9.15 -6.74
CA SER A 24 3.96 -10.36 -5.97
C SER A 24 3.07 -10.18 -4.73
N GLY A 25 2.88 -8.95 -4.25
CA GLY A 25 2.30 -8.74 -2.92
C GLY A 25 2.20 -7.29 -2.46
N SER A 26 2.07 -6.34 -3.38
CA SER A 26 1.93 -4.92 -3.07
C SER A 26 0.52 -4.38 -3.34
N LEU A 27 0.26 -3.15 -2.93
CA LEU A 27 -0.98 -2.43 -3.28
C LEU A 27 -1.20 -2.30 -4.80
N ALA A 28 -0.12 -2.22 -5.59
CA ALA A 28 -0.20 -2.18 -7.06
C ALA A 28 -0.72 -3.51 -7.63
N ASP A 29 -0.49 -4.62 -6.94
CA ASP A 29 -0.79 -5.96 -7.45
C ASP A 29 -2.24 -6.39 -7.14
N LEU A 30 -2.93 -5.70 -6.22
CA LEU A 30 -4.23 -6.11 -5.71
C LEU A 30 -5.33 -6.04 -6.77
N LEU A 31 -5.65 -4.85 -7.29
CA LEU A 31 -6.75 -4.71 -8.25
C LEU A 31 -6.49 -5.47 -9.57
N PRO A 32 -5.28 -5.47 -10.15
CA PRO A 32 -4.97 -6.33 -11.30
C PRO A 32 -5.22 -7.81 -11.03
N THR A 33 -4.83 -8.32 -9.85
CA THR A 33 -5.08 -9.71 -9.48
C THR A 33 -6.58 -10.02 -9.38
N LEU A 34 -7.36 -9.14 -8.76
CA LEU A 34 -8.81 -9.31 -8.65
C LEU A 34 -9.50 -9.23 -10.03
N ALA A 35 -9.05 -8.34 -10.91
CA ALA A 35 -9.56 -8.23 -12.28
C ALA A 35 -9.24 -9.47 -13.11
N ALA A 36 -8.03 -10.02 -12.98
CA ALA A 36 -7.65 -11.28 -13.62
C ALA A 36 -8.52 -12.45 -13.12
N GLY A 37 -8.81 -12.52 -11.81
CA GLY A 37 -9.71 -13.51 -11.23
C GLY A 37 -11.17 -13.39 -11.69
N LEU A 38 -11.58 -12.18 -12.14
CA LEU A 38 -12.86 -11.93 -12.79
C LEU A 38 -12.80 -12.12 -14.32
N GLU A 39 -11.72 -12.69 -14.84
CA GLU A 39 -11.49 -12.97 -16.26
C GLU A 39 -11.48 -11.71 -17.16
N VAL A 40 -11.14 -10.54 -16.59
CA VAL A 40 -10.99 -9.30 -17.37
C VAL A 40 -9.73 -9.42 -18.26
N PRO A 41 -9.84 -9.24 -19.59
CA PRO A 41 -8.69 -9.34 -20.49
C PRO A 41 -7.58 -8.33 -20.16
N GLY A 42 -6.32 -8.75 -20.31
CA GLY A 42 -5.15 -7.88 -20.13
C GLY A 42 -4.60 -7.78 -18.71
N PHE A 43 -5.21 -8.48 -17.74
CA PHE A 43 -4.71 -8.56 -16.37
C PHE A 43 -4.13 -9.95 -16.05
N THR A 44 -3.13 -9.97 -15.17
CA THR A 44 -2.47 -11.19 -14.69
C THR A 44 -2.58 -11.32 -13.18
N VAL A 45 -2.62 -12.55 -12.69
CA VAL A 45 -2.61 -12.85 -11.25
C VAL A 45 -1.18 -12.68 -10.74
N ALA A 46 -0.95 -11.62 -9.95
CA ALA A 46 0.33 -11.36 -9.28
C ALA A 46 0.35 -11.89 -7.84
N ILE A 47 -0.83 -12.00 -7.21
CA ILE A 47 -0.98 -12.54 -5.84
C ILE A 47 -1.72 -13.88 -5.93
N PRO A 48 -1.01 -15.00 -6.17
CA PRO A 48 -1.64 -16.30 -6.46
C PRO A 48 -2.44 -16.88 -5.29
N GLU A 49 -2.21 -16.41 -4.08
CA GLU A 49 -2.94 -16.87 -2.89
C GLU A 49 -4.36 -16.29 -2.83
N LEU A 50 -4.66 -15.22 -3.58
CA LEU A 50 -6.01 -14.69 -3.70
C LEU A 50 -6.80 -15.50 -4.74
N THR A 51 -7.58 -16.47 -4.25
CA THR A 51 -8.44 -17.28 -5.11
C THR A 51 -9.51 -16.42 -5.80
N PRO A 52 -9.84 -16.70 -7.08
CA PRO A 52 -10.92 -16.02 -7.78
C PRO A 52 -12.26 -16.05 -7.03
N ALA A 53 -13.03 -14.98 -7.15
CA ALA A 53 -14.35 -14.85 -6.56
C ALA A 53 -15.30 -14.14 -7.54
N ASP A 54 -16.58 -14.51 -7.53
CA ASP A 54 -17.59 -13.92 -8.42
C ASP A 54 -17.82 -12.41 -8.17
N ARG A 55 -17.50 -11.95 -6.96
CA ARG A 55 -17.66 -10.58 -6.49
C ARG A 55 -16.52 -10.22 -5.54
N ASN A 56 -15.91 -9.06 -5.77
CA ASN A 56 -14.85 -8.53 -4.94
C ASN A 56 -15.26 -7.17 -4.37
N CYS A 57 -15.05 -6.97 -3.07
CA CYS A 57 -15.22 -5.69 -2.40
C CYS A 57 -13.87 -5.29 -1.81
N VAL A 58 -13.36 -4.12 -2.22
CA VAL A 58 -12.10 -3.58 -1.70
C VAL A 58 -12.44 -2.43 -0.77
N PHE A 59 -12.17 -2.62 0.52
CA PHE A 59 -12.30 -1.59 1.53
C PHE A 59 -10.91 -1.12 1.95
N LEU A 60 -10.58 0.12 1.58
CA LEU A 60 -9.28 0.73 1.84
C LEU A 60 -9.40 1.76 2.97
N ILE A 61 -8.59 1.59 4.02
CA ILE A 61 -8.53 2.50 5.16
C ILE A 61 -7.16 3.19 5.13
N ASP A 62 -7.17 4.52 5.03
CA ASP A 62 -5.93 5.31 5.02
C ASP A 62 -5.19 5.18 6.36
N GLY A 63 -3.88 5.00 6.31
CA GLY A 63 -3.00 4.91 7.48
C GLY A 63 -3.16 3.65 8.36
N LEU A 64 -3.97 2.67 7.98
CA LEU A 64 -4.12 1.43 8.77
C LEU A 64 -2.96 0.46 8.52
N GLY A 65 -2.07 0.32 9.51
CA GLY A 65 -0.87 -0.52 9.42
C GLY A 65 -1.02 -1.93 9.99
N TRP A 66 -0.37 -2.91 9.35
CA TRP A 66 -0.33 -4.30 9.81
C TRP A 66 0.23 -4.46 11.23
N GLU A 67 1.37 -3.83 11.51
CA GLU A 67 2.01 -3.93 12.84
C GLU A 67 1.17 -3.26 13.93
N GLN A 68 0.39 -2.23 13.61
CA GLN A 68 -0.56 -1.59 14.54
C GLN A 68 -1.67 -2.57 14.93
N ILE A 69 -2.27 -3.27 13.96
CA ILE A 69 -3.30 -4.29 14.24
C ILE A 69 -2.73 -5.40 15.12
N LYS A 70 -1.51 -5.87 14.80
CA LYS A 70 -0.83 -6.94 15.55
C LYS A 70 -0.47 -6.54 16.98
N ALA A 71 -0.02 -5.30 17.20
CA ALA A 71 0.37 -4.81 18.52
C ALA A 71 -0.82 -4.45 19.42
N HIS A 72 -2.00 -4.21 18.85
CA HIS A 72 -3.19 -3.73 19.55
C HIS A 72 -4.42 -4.63 19.34
N PRO A 73 -4.38 -5.92 19.76
CA PRO A 73 -5.48 -6.86 19.56
C PRO A 73 -6.80 -6.41 20.19
N ASP A 74 -6.74 -5.71 21.32
CA ASP A 74 -7.94 -5.28 22.06
C ASP A 74 -8.65 -4.08 21.40
N GLU A 75 -7.92 -3.26 20.62
CA GLU A 75 -8.47 -2.09 19.91
C GLU A 75 -9.15 -2.48 18.59
N ALA A 76 -8.69 -3.57 17.95
CA ALA A 76 -9.20 -4.04 16.68
C ALA A 76 -9.39 -5.58 16.66
N PRO A 77 -10.20 -6.16 17.58
CA PRO A 77 -10.26 -7.61 17.80
C PRO A 77 -10.70 -8.39 16.56
N PHE A 78 -11.62 -7.82 15.76
CA PHE A 78 -12.03 -8.42 14.49
C PHE A 78 -10.88 -8.46 13.49
N LEU A 79 -10.20 -7.34 13.23
CA LEU A 79 -9.10 -7.29 12.26
C LEU A 79 -7.90 -8.14 12.72
N HIS A 80 -7.60 -8.13 14.02
CA HIS A 80 -6.57 -8.99 14.60
C HIS A 80 -6.89 -10.48 14.39
N SER A 81 -8.16 -10.88 14.54
CA SER A 81 -8.57 -12.28 14.31
C SER A 81 -8.36 -12.77 12.88
N LEU A 82 -8.28 -11.85 11.90
CA LEU A 82 -8.08 -12.17 10.49
C LEU A 82 -6.59 -12.27 10.09
N LEU A 83 -5.65 -11.88 10.97
CA LEU A 83 -4.22 -11.90 10.65
C LEU A 83 -3.75 -13.29 10.17
N PRO A 84 -4.06 -14.42 10.83
CA PRO A 84 -3.60 -15.74 10.39
C PRO A 84 -4.14 -16.15 9.01
N THR A 85 -5.32 -15.66 8.63
CA THR A 85 -5.97 -15.98 7.35
C THR A 85 -5.72 -14.94 6.25
N SER A 86 -4.95 -13.90 6.54
CA SER A 86 -4.68 -12.79 5.61
C SER A 86 -3.92 -13.27 4.36
N ARG A 87 -4.12 -12.55 3.25
CA ARG A 87 -3.53 -12.84 1.92
C ARG A 87 -3.64 -14.33 1.58
N GLY A 88 -4.88 -14.81 1.46
CA GLY A 88 -5.16 -16.18 1.02
C GLY A 88 -4.72 -17.27 2.01
N GLY A 89 -4.76 -17.01 3.32
CA GLY A 89 -4.36 -17.99 4.33
C GLY A 89 -2.86 -18.05 4.62
N THR A 90 -2.06 -17.14 4.06
CA THR A 90 -0.60 -17.12 4.31
C THR A 90 -0.21 -16.44 5.62
N GLY A 91 -1.11 -15.65 6.20
CA GLY A 91 -0.83 -14.87 7.39
C GLY A 91 0.08 -13.66 7.14
N ARG A 92 0.25 -13.26 5.87
CA ARG A 92 1.14 -12.18 5.46
C ARG A 92 0.37 -10.93 5.05
N PRO A 93 0.93 -9.71 5.26
CA PRO A 93 0.36 -8.48 4.75
C PRO A 93 0.58 -8.32 3.24
N LEU A 94 -0.07 -7.29 2.68
CA LEU A 94 0.39 -6.63 1.46
C LEU A 94 1.34 -5.50 1.83
N THR A 95 2.26 -5.18 0.93
CA THR A 95 3.17 -4.03 1.09
C THR A 95 2.61 -2.77 0.43
N ALA A 96 2.81 -1.63 1.06
CA ALA A 96 2.66 -0.34 0.39
C ALA A 96 3.85 -0.07 -0.54
N GLY A 97 3.66 0.81 -1.51
CA GLY A 97 4.76 1.31 -2.32
C GLY A 97 5.71 2.23 -1.53
N PHE A 98 6.85 2.54 -2.13
CA PHE A 98 7.79 3.55 -1.63
C PHE A 98 7.81 4.77 -2.54
N PRO A 99 7.69 6.00 -1.98
CA PRO A 99 7.38 6.28 -0.57
C PRO A 99 5.91 5.95 -0.23
N SER A 100 5.66 5.56 1.02
CA SER A 100 4.34 5.15 1.51
C SER A 100 3.43 6.36 1.83
N THR A 101 3.23 7.24 0.85
CA THR A 101 2.32 8.39 0.96
C THR A 101 0.92 8.04 0.45
N THR A 102 -0.09 8.77 0.90
CA THR A 102 -1.49 8.60 0.43
C THR A 102 -1.60 8.75 -1.09
N ALA A 103 -0.97 9.79 -1.67
CA ALA A 103 -1.02 10.03 -3.12
C ALA A 103 -0.42 8.86 -3.92
N THR A 104 0.76 8.41 -3.50
CA THR A 104 1.46 7.29 -4.13
C THR A 104 0.67 6.00 -3.99
N SER A 105 0.16 5.69 -2.80
CA SER A 105 -0.55 4.45 -2.53
C SER A 105 -1.88 4.38 -3.29
N LEU A 106 -2.66 5.46 -3.31
CA LEU A 106 -3.91 5.50 -4.06
C LEU A 106 -3.69 5.44 -5.58
N ALA A 107 -2.62 6.07 -6.08
CA ALA A 107 -2.25 5.95 -7.48
C ALA A 107 -1.87 4.51 -7.84
N SER A 108 -1.07 3.83 -7.01
CA SER A 108 -0.74 2.42 -7.21
C SER A 108 -1.98 1.53 -7.19
N VAL A 109 -2.88 1.71 -6.20
CA VAL A 109 -4.15 0.96 -6.14
C VAL A 109 -4.99 1.21 -7.39
N GLY A 110 -5.16 2.47 -7.80
CA GLY A 110 -6.05 2.84 -8.91
C GLY A 110 -5.51 2.48 -10.30
N THR A 111 -4.19 2.42 -10.48
CA THR A 111 -3.56 2.15 -11.78
C THR A 111 -3.04 0.72 -11.91
N GLY A 112 -2.82 0.02 -10.80
CA GLY A 112 -2.15 -1.27 -10.80
C GLY A 112 -0.65 -1.20 -11.10
N LEU A 113 -0.03 -0.02 -11.01
CA LEU A 113 1.37 0.22 -11.36
C LEU A 113 2.19 0.60 -10.12
N PRO A 114 3.51 0.34 -10.10
CA PRO A 114 4.39 0.84 -9.06
C PRO A 114 4.61 2.37 -9.20
N PRO A 115 5.09 3.05 -8.14
CA PRO A 115 5.29 4.51 -8.12
C PRO A 115 6.15 5.07 -9.26
N GLY A 116 7.16 4.33 -9.69
CA GLY A 116 8.03 4.72 -10.80
C GLY A 116 7.32 4.75 -12.16
N GLU A 117 6.23 4.02 -12.32
CA GLU A 117 5.51 3.90 -13.59
C GLU A 117 4.29 4.83 -13.67
N HIS A 118 3.50 4.96 -12.61
CA HIS A 118 2.35 5.89 -12.61
C HIS A 118 2.73 7.36 -12.38
N GLY A 119 4.01 7.66 -12.06
CA GLY A 119 4.52 9.03 -12.02
C GLY A 119 4.03 9.89 -10.84
N LEU A 120 3.48 9.26 -9.79
CA LEU A 120 3.00 9.94 -8.58
C LEU A 120 3.82 9.54 -7.33
N PRO A 121 5.13 9.86 -7.28
CA PRO A 121 6.06 9.32 -6.27
C PRO A 121 6.04 10.05 -4.92
N GLY A 122 5.05 10.88 -4.59
CA GLY A 122 4.96 11.49 -3.27
C GLY A 122 4.02 12.68 -3.19
N TYR A 123 3.98 13.36 -2.03
CA TYR A 123 3.13 14.55 -1.89
C TYR A 123 3.51 15.68 -2.84
N THR A 124 4.79 15.82 -3.15
CA THR A 124 5.29 16.86 -4.06
C THR A 124 6.34 16.28 -4.99
N ALA A 125 6.19 16.48 -6.29
CA ALA A 125 7.19 16.11 -7.29
C ALA A 125 7.48 17.30 -8.21
N ARG A 126 8.71 17.34 -8.72
CA ARG A 126 9.12 18.35 -9.70
C ARG A 126 8.62 17.96 -11.08
N ASN A 127 7.84 18.83 -11.72
CA ASN A 127 7.48 18.68 -13.11
C ASN A 127 8.75 18.87 -13.97
N PRO A 128 9.15 17.88 -14.79
CA PRO A 128 10.39 17.97 -15.56
C PRO A 128 10.31 19.00 -16.70
N GLN A 129 9.12 19.29 -17.23
CA GLN A 129 8.93 20.30 -18.29
C GLN A 129 8.95 21.73 -17.75
N THR A 130 8.27 22.02 -16.64
CA THR A 130 8.15 23.40 -16.10
C THR A 130 9.18 23.71 -15.02
N GLY A 131 9.70 22.68 -14.36
CA GLY A 131 10.60 22.79 -13.23
C GLY A 131 9.92 23.15 -11.91
N GLU A 132 8.60 23.34 -11.91
CA GLU A 132 7.81 23.68 -10.73
C GLU A 132 7.55 22.45 -9.85
N LEU A 133 7.33 22.69 -8.56
CA LEU A 133 6.92 21.66 -7.61
C LEU A 133 5.39 21.54 -7.59
N MET A 134 4.89 20.36 -7.92
CA MET A 134 3.46 20.03 -7.93
C MET A 134 3.09 19.18 -6.72
N ASN A 135 2.12 19.65 -5.95
CA ASN A 135 1.42 18.88 -4.92
C ASN A 135 0.40 17.93 -5.56
N GLN A 136 0.59 16.63 -5.38
CA GLN A 136 -0.17 15.59 -6.06
C GLN A 136 -1.53 15.29 -5.43
N LEU A 137 -1.76 15.66 -4.17
CA LEU A 137 -3.09 15.55 -3.53
C LEU A 137 -3.96 16.77 -3.79
N ARG A 138 -3.36 17.95 -3.67
CA ARG A 138 -4.08 19.23 -3.81
C ARG A 138 -4.20 19.68 -5.26
N TRP A 139 -3.48 19.03 -6.18
CA TRP A 139 -3.39 19.41 -7.58
C TRP A 139 -2.97 20.88 -7.74
N LYS A 140 -1.84 21.23 -7.08
CA LYS A 140 -1.32 22.61 -7.02
C LYS A 140 0.19 22.67 -7.34
N PRO A 141 0.63 23.53 -8.27
CA PRO A 141 -0.21 24.34 -9.14
C PRO A 141 -0.99 23.46 -10.13
N TRP A 142 -2.15 23.93 -10.57
CA TRP A 142 -2.86 23.31 -11.69
C TRP A 142 -2.22 23.89 -12.95
N THR A 143 -1.19 23.21 -13.42
CA THR A 143 -0.41 23.59 -14.62
C THR A 143 -0.41 22.46 -15.61
#